data_AF-A0A4R8QFJ6-F1
#
_entry.id   AF-A0A4R8QFJ6-F1
#
_cell.length_a   1.000
_cell.length_b   1.000
_cell.length_c   1.000
_cell.angle_alpha   90.00
_cell.angle_beta   90.00
_cell.angle_gamma   90.00
#
_symmetry.space_group_name_H-M   'P 1'
#
loop_
_entity.id
_entity.type
_entity.pdbx_description
1 polymer ?
#
loop_
_entity_poly.entity_id
_entity_poly.type
_entity_poly.pdbx_seq_one_letter_code
_entity_poly.pdbx_strand_id
1 'polypeptide(L)'
;MIRFDIPDHVAASSNCEAILRWPIFGGMVPDVHSFILEIEDDDDPECLGQARPTGLGNMGRGVQEDDFMVLSKKFLAYVHVKNPVLDIPDFKAHVKNAIENGPRWDGPSCLVLIACALACLATPFQPESTLSGTPESMRSSASSSADPDTAQTYYFAAKKRLGLLESSLLQVQCLFFCGVFEMCLHIPSQINWQNRERSGNELVHYIQNRAESCREWIHRPFVYYVAHQPPDDPWIPRVKPLAQKCLDLSVELLLEANPHHRHHGTWFMARAAMARALLVLAAVKSGRFRLPDRWRQAVDSATWALQRWYGEAPDLRRAASVLENLVGQIL
;
A
#
# COMPACT_ATOMS: atom_id res chain seq x y z
N MET A 1 -36.82 2.31 3.43
CA MET A 1 -35.60 3.13 3.30
C MET A 1 -34.83 2.95 4.61
N ILE A 2 -33.71 2.24 4.59
CA ILE A 2 -32.97 1.87 5.80
C ILE A 2 -32.17 3.10 6.23
N ARG A 3 -32.56 3.74 7.35
CA ARG A 3 -31.70 4.74 8.00
C ARG A 3 -30.84 4.03 9.03
N PHE A 4 -29.60 3.76 8.65
CA PHE A 4 -28.54 3.52 9.62
C PHE A 4 -28.20 4.89 10.22
N ASP A 5 -28.83 5.29 11.33
CA ASP A 5 -28.39 6.45 12.12
C ASP A 5 -27.08 6.07 12.86
N ILE A 6 -26.03 5.83 12.08
CA ILE A 6 -24.66 5.70 12.58
C ILE A 6 -24.10 7.11 12.64
N PRO A 7 -23.63 7.61 13.80
CA PRO A 7 -23.05 8.94 13.90
C PRO A 7 -21.96 9.17 12.85
N ASP A 8 -21.96 10.34 12.21
CA ASP A 8 -21.05 10.64 11.09
C ASP A 8 -19.58 10.38 11.43
N HIS A 9 -19.15 10.62 12.68
CA HIS A 9 -17.76 10.39 13.10
C HIS A 9 -17.30 8.92 13.04
N VAL A 10 -18.23 7.95 13.16
CA VAL A 10 -17.94 6.51 13.06
C VAL A 10 -17.74 6.10 11.60
N ALA A 11 -18.41 6.79 10.68
CA ALA A 11 -18.28 6.58 9.23
C ALA A 11 -17.18 7.44 8.60
N ALA A 12 -16.84 8.59 9.19
CA ALA A 12 -15.94 9.58 8.62
C ALA A 12 -14.46 9.36 8.97
N SER A 13 -14.14 8.63 10.03
CA SER A 13 -12.75 8.45 10.48
C SER A 13 -12.45 7.02 10.93
N SER A 14 -11.37 6.45 10.40
CA SER A 14 -10.83 5.13 10.76
C SER A 14 -9.71 5.20 11.82
N ASN A 15 -9.52 6.35 12.48
CA ASN A 15 -8.50 6.49 13.51
C ASN A 15 -8.95 5.94 14.88
N CYS A 16 -8.00 5.74 15.79
CA CYS A 16 -8.29 5.22 17.12
C CYS A 16 -9.13 6.19 17.97
N GLU A 17 -8.98 7.51 17.78
CA GLU A 17 -9.76 8.53 18.48
C GLU A 17 -11.25 8.45 18.17
N ALA A 18 -11.62 8.16 16.91
CA ALA A 18 -13.02 7.94 16.55
C ALA A 18 -13.62 6.72 17.26
N ILE A 19 -12.83 5.67 17.48
CA ILE A 19 -13.27 4.46 18.20
C ILE A 19 -13.37 4.73 19.71
N LEU A 20 -12.45 5.51 20.28
CA LEU A 20 -12.51 5.91 21.70
C LEU A 20 -13.82 6.65 22.04
N ARG A 21 -14.39 7.40 21.08
CA ARG A 21 -15.65 8.13 21.26
C ARG A 21 -16.90 7.25 21.13
N TRP A 22 -16.75 5.95 20.87
CA TRP A 22 -17.90 5.06 20.82
C TRP A 22 -18.64 5.04 22.17
N PRO A 23 -19.99 5.05 22.19
CA PRO A 23 -20.76 5.09 23.43
C PRO A 23 -20.40 3.97 24.41
N ILE A 24 -19.95 2.81 23.92
CA ILE A 24 -19.51 1.68 24.74
C ILE A 24 -18.32 2.00 25.66
N PHE A 25 -17.50 3.02 25.33
CA PHE A 25 -16.39 3.48 26.17
C PHE A 25 -16.72 4.72 27.00
N GLY A 26 -17.97 5.17 26.97
CA GLY A 26 -18.42 6.36 27.69
C GLY A 26 -18.03 6.31 29.17
N GLY A 27 -17.34 7.37 29.63
CA GLY A 27 -16.88 7.51 31.01
C GLY A 27 -15.63 6.71 31.40
N MET A 28 -15.07 5.88 30.50
CA MET A 28 -13.86 5.07 30.77
C MET A 28 -12.58 5.65 30.16
N VAL A 29 -12.74 6.56 29.18
CA VAL A 29 -11.65 7.16 28.42
C VAL A 29 -11.72 8.69 28.52
N PRO A 30 -10.57 9.39 28.52
CA PRO A 30 -10.56 10.85 28.48
C PRO A 30 -11.18 11.36 27.17
N ASP A 31 -11.69 12.60 27.18
CA ASP A 31 -12.16 13.27 25.97
C ASP A 31 -10.95 13.64 25.11
N VAL A 32 -10.65 12.79 24.12
CA VAL A 32 -9.52 12.96 23.20
C VAL A 32 -10.07 13.40 21.85
N HIS A 33 -9.70 14.60 21.40
CA HIS A 33 -10.03 15.11 20.06
C HIS A 33 -8.97 14.71 19.03
N SER A 34 -7.69 14.78 19.39
CA SER A 34 -6.58 14.30 18.57
C SER A 34 -5.34 14.11 19.43
N PHE A 35 -4.74 12.92 19.41
CA PHE A 35 -3.46 12.73 20.11
C PHE A 35 -2.33 13.60 19.51
N ILE A 36 -2.47 14.07 18.27
CA ILE A 36 -1.47 14.87 17.54
C ILE A 36 -1.61 16.37 17.86
N LEU A 37 -2.84 16.88 17.93
CA LEU A 37 -3.10 18.32 18.05
C LEU A 37 -3.13 18.80 19.51
N GLU A 38 -3.05 17.88 20.47
CA GLU A 38 -3.08 18.17 21.91
C GLU A 38 -1.67 18.13 22.54
N ILE A 39 -0.62 18.33 21.73
CA ILE A 39 0.79 18.37 22.16
C ILE A 39 1.37 19.72 21.76
N GLU A 40 2.03 20.40 22.71
CA GLU A 40 2.88 21.56 22.46
C GLU A 40 4.27 21.06 22.00
N ASP A 41 4.75 21.60 20.87
CA ASP A 41 5.88 21.13 20.06
C ASP A 41 7.26 21.25 20.74
N ASP A 42 8.15 20.30 20.43
CA ASP A 42 9.62 20.50 20.43
C ASP A 42 10.24 19.65 19.30
N ASP A 43 10.95 20.31 18.38
CA ASP A 43 11.54 19.79 17.14
C ASP A 43 12.97 19.23 17.33
N ASP A 44 13.33 18.12 16.66
CA ASP A 44 14.63 18.01 15.94
C ASP A 44 14.72 16.74 15.01
N PRO A 45 15.45 16.78 13.87
CA PRO A 45 15.43 15.73 12.84
C PRO A 45 16.75 14.92 12.66
N GLU A 46 16.62 13.85 11.86
CA GLU A 46 17.60 13.22 10.93
C GLU A 46 18.04 11.75 11.17
N CYS A 47 17.90 10.92 10.11
CA CYS A 47 19.00 10.21 9.40
C CYS A 47 18.48 9.18 8.37
N LEU A 48 19.13 9.09 7.20
CA LEU A 48 18.91 8.10 6.13
C LEU A 48 20.17 7.27 5.84
N GLY A 49 19.96 5.99 5.50
CA GLY A 49 20.64 5.34 4.36
C GLY A 49 21.50 4.09 4.65
N GLN A 50 21.21 2.97 3.93
CA GLN A 50 22.22 2.07 3.33
C GLN A 50 21.61 1.04 2.35
N ALA A 51 22.40 0.65 1.33
CA ALA A 51 22.04 -0.17 0.17
C ALA A 51 22.52 -1.64 0.25
N ARG A 52 22.00 -2.51 -0.64
CA ARG A 52 22.32 -3.95 -0.78
C ARG A 52 22.67 -4.36 -2.24
N PRO A 53 23.28 -5.55 -2.46
CA PRO A 53 24.13 -5.85 -3.64
C PRO A 53 23.44 -6.57 -4.82
N THR A 54 24.19 -6.61 -5.93
CA THR A 54 23.89 -7.11 -7.29
C THR A 54 23.93 -8.63 -7.48
N GLY A 55 22.99 -9.16 -8.27
CA GLY A 55 23.02 -10.51 -8.85
C GLY A 55 23.07 -10.48 -10.39
N LEU A 56 23.82 -11.40 -10.98
CA LEU A 56 24.11 -11.53 -12.41
C LEU A 56 23.05 -12.44 -13.09
N GLY A 57 22.51 -12.04 -14.24
CA GLY A 57 21.54 -12.82 -15.03
C GLY A 57 21.82 -12.75 -16.54
N ASN A 58 21.58 -13.88 -17.21
CA ASN A 58 21.96 -14.21 -18.59
C ASN A 58 21.37 -13.32 -19.70
N MET A 59 22.06 -13.32 -20.84
CA MET A 59 21.77 -12.53 -22.05
C MET A 59 20.42 -12.88 -22.71
N GLY A 60 19.48 -11.93 -22.64
CA GLY A 60 18.35 -11.82 -23.56
C GLY A 60 18.76 -11.17 -24.89
N ARG A 61 17.84 -11.14 -25.87
CA ARG A 61 18.00 -10.37 -27.11
C ARG A 61 18.26 -8.90 -26.74
N GLY A 62 19.42 -8.37 -27.15
CA GLY A 62 19.85 -7.01 -26.81
C GLY A 62 18.85 -5.92 -27.19
N VAL A 63 19.09 -4.69 -26.71
CA VAL A 63 18.31 -3.48 -27.03
C VAL A 63 18.06 -3.38 -28.55
N GLN A 64 16.79 -3.33 -28.97
CA GLN A 64 16.40 -3.17 -30.38
C GLN A 64 15.97 -1.71 -30.60
N GLU A 65 16.79 -0.92 -31.26
CA GLU A 65 16.53 0.51 -31.47
C GLU A 65 15.27 0.75 -32.33
N ASP A 66 14.94 -0.21 -33.22
CA ASP A 66 13.75 -0.20 -34.06
C ASP A 66 12.42 -0.18 -33.27
N ASP A 67 12.44 -0.65 -32.02
CA ASP A 67 11.23 -0.77 -31.20
C ASP A 67 10.91 0.52 -30.43
N PHE A 68 11.82 1.51 -30.38
CA PHE A 68 11.66 2.72 -29.57
C PHE A 68 10.37 3.47 -29.88
N MET A 69 9.99 3.60 -31.15
CA MET A 69 8.78 4.30 -31.53
C MET A 69 7.51 3.59 -31.02
N VAL A 70 7.47 2.27 -31.13
CA VAL A 70 6.30 1.46 -30.76
C VAL A 70 6.17 1.37 -29.24
N LEU A 71 7.28 1.06 -28.56
CA LEU A 71 7.34 0.95 -27.11
C LEU A 71 7.05 2.30 -26.43
N SER A 72 7.53 3.41 -26.98
CA SER A 72 7.24 4.75 -26.42
C SER A 72 5.75 5.11 -26.51
N LYS A 73 5.08 4.75 -27.61
CA LYS A 73 3.61 4.92 -27.73
C LYS A 73 2.87 4.06 -26.71
N LYS A 74 3.30 2.80 -26.54
CA LYS A 74 2.74 1.85 -25.56
C LYS A 74 2.93 2.36 -24.12
N PHE A 75 4.12 2.88 -23.79
CA PHE A 75 4.42 3.51 -22.50
C PHE A 75 3.46 4.69 -22.20
N LEU A 76 3.29 5.60 -23.16
CA LEU A 76 2.39 6.74 -23.01
C LEU A 76 0.94 6.30 -22.74
N ALA A 77 0.48 5.28 -23.48
CA ALA A 77 -0.89 4.79 -23.40
C ALA A 77 -1.22 4.04 -22.10
N TYR A 78 -0.28 3.26 -21.54
CA TYR A 78 -0.59 2.33 -20.44
C TYR A 78 0.05 2.66 -19.10
N VAL A 79 1.18 3.40 -19.11
CA VAL A 79 2.00 3.65 -17.93
C VAL A 79 1.98 5.12 -17.55
N HIS A 80 2.30 6.03 -18.48
CA HIS A 80 2.33 7.47 -18.22
C HIS A 80 0.95 8.05 -17.94
N VAL A 81 -0.12 7.53 -18.57
CA VAL A 81 -1.50 7.96 -18.28
C VAL A 81 -1.88 7.83 -16.80
N LYS A 82 -1.23 6.92 -16.07
CA LYS A 82 -1.41 6.70 -14.62
C LYS A 82 -0.40 7.48 -13.77
N ASN A 83 0.67 7.98 -14.39
CA ASN A 83 1.82 8.62 -13.77
C ASN A 83 2.32 9.81 -14.63
N PRO A 84 1.57 10.91 -14.73
CA PRO A 84 1.85 12.00 -15.66
C PRO A 84 3.00 12.91 -15.16
N VAL A 85 4.20 12.34 -15.02
CA VAL A 85 5.40 13.03 -14.50
C VAL A 85 6.30 13.59 -15.61
N LEU A 86 5.99 13.32 -16.88
CA LEU A 86 6.74 13.78 -18.06
C LEU A 86 5.95 14.79 -18.88
N ASP A 87 6.65 15.78 -19.44
CA ASP A 87 6.17 16.54 -20.59
C ASP A 87 6.22 15.67 -21.86
N ILE A 88 5.08 15.54 -22.55
CA ILE A 88 4.92 14.64 -23.69
C ILE A 88 5.70 15.12 -24.93
N PRO A 89 5.64 16.41 -25.32
CA PRO A 89 6.49 16.96 -26.37
C PRO A 89 7.98 16.69 -26.17
N ASP A 90 8.51 16.99 -24.98
CA ASP A 90 9.93 16.80 -24.66
C ASP A 90 10.33 15.33 -24.71
N PHE A 91 9.51 14.45 -24.13
CA PHE A 91 9.74 13.00 -24.21
C PHE A 91 9.75 12.50 -25.65
N LYS A 92 8.81 12.95 -26.50
CA LYS A 92 8.79 12.58 -27.93
C LYS A 92 10.03 13.08 -28.68
N ALA A 93 10.56 14.25 -28.32
CA ALA A 93 11.81 14.76 -28.89
C ALA A 93 12.99 13.87 -28.49
N HIS A 94 13.05 13.40 -27.24
CA HIS A 94 14.08 12.44 -26.79
C HIS A 94 13.98 11.10 -27.51
N VAL A 95 12.77 10.57 -27.71
CA VAL A 95 12.54 9.33 -28.48
C VAL A 95 13.02 9.50 -29.91
N LYS A 96 12.66 10.61 -30.57
CA LYS A 96 13.12 10.90 -31.94
C LYS A 96 14.65 10.97 -32.01
N ASN A 97 15.28 11.66 -31.06
CA ASN A 97 16.74 11.76 -31.02
C ASN A 97 17.42 10.40 -30.84
N ALA A 98 16.86 9.54 -29.98
CA ALA A 98 17.37 8.18 -29.75
C ALA A 98 17.18 7.26 -30.96
N ILE A 99 16.11 7.44 -31.75
CA ILE A 99 15.90 6.72 -33.02
C ILE A 99 16.93 7.17 -34.08
N GLU A 100 17.18 8.47 -34.17
CA GLU A 100 18.06 9.03 -35.20
C GLU A 100 19.55 8.81 -34.90
N ASN A 101 19.95 8.85 -33.63
CA ASN A 101 21.36 8.89 -33.21
C ASN A 101 21.77 7.72 -32.30
N GLY A 102 20.85 6.81 -32.00
CA GLY A 102 21.04 5.78 -31.00
C GLY A 102 21.01 6.30 -29.55
N PRO A 103 20.92 5.40 -28.55
CA PRO A 103 20.86 5.76 -27.14
C PRO A 103 22.25 6.15 -26.59
N ARG A 104 22.45 7.43 -26.30
CA ARG A 104 23.68 7.99 -25.74
C ARG A 104 23.83 7.70 -24.24
N TRP A 105 24.99 8.02 -23.66
CA TRP A 105 25.25 7.88 -22.23
C TRP A 105 24.76 9.12 -21.45
N ASP A 106 23.47 9.41 -21.55
CA ASP A 106 22.86 10.62 -20.99
C ASP A 106 21.47 10.37 -20.37
N GLY A 107 20.92 11.41 -19.75
CA GLY A 107 19.60 11.40 -19.10
C GLY A 107 18.44 11.14 -20.05
N PRO A 108 18.35 11.83 -21.21
CA PRO A 108 17.29 11.57 -22.19
C PRO A 108 17.25 10.11 -22.65
N SER A 109 18.41 9.53 -22.95
CA SER A 109 18.50 8.12 -23.34
C SER A 109 18.15 7.18 -22.19
N CYS A 110 18.53 7.52 -20.95
CA CYS A 110 18.09 6.80 -19.76
C CYS A 110 16.56 6.77 -19.67
N LEU A 111 15.90 7.92 -19.90
CA LEU A 111 14.44 8.05 -19.84
C LEU A 111 13.74 7.24 -20.94
N VAL A 112 14.24 7.27 -22.17
CA VAL A 112 13.71 6.48 -23.29
C VAL A 112 13.83 4.97 -22.99
N LEU A 113 14.98 4.53 -22.48
CA LEU A 113 15.22 3.11 -22.18
C LEU A 113 14.33 2.59 -21.04
N ILE A 114 14.14 3.36 -19.94
CA ILE A 114 13.23 2.94 -18.86
C ILE A 114 11.77 2.93 -19.32
N ALA A 115 11.37 3.88 -20.18
CA ALA A 115 10.04 3.88 -20.78
C ALA A 115 9.80 2.62 -21.65
N CYS A 116 10.79 2.23 -22.46
CA CYS A 116 10.75 0.99 -23.23
C CYS A 116 10.65 -0.25 -22.34
N ALA A 117 11.43 -0.30 -21.25
CA ALA A 117 11.37 -1.40 -20.28
C ALA A 117 9.97 -1.57 -19.67
N LEU A 118 9.36 -0.46 -19.24
CA LEU A 118 8.00 -0.45 -18.70
C LEU A 118 6.93 -0.83 -19.75
N ALA A 119 7.11 -0.40 -20.99
CA ALA A 119 6.22 -0.79 -22.10
C ALA A 119 6.24 -2.30 -22.38
N CYS A 120 7.39 -2.96 -22.23
CA CYS A 120 7.50 -4.42 -22.37
C CYS A 120 6.69 -5.16 -21.29
N LEU A 121 6.54 -4.60 -20.09
CA LEU A 121 5.71 -5.17 -19.01
C LEU A 121 4.24 -4.79 -19.10
N ALA A 122 3.90 -3.70 -19.78
CA ALA A 122 2.54 -3.20 -19.84
C ALA A 122 1.62 -4.09 -20.69
N THR A 123 0.47 -4.46 -20.12
CA THR A 123 -0.62 -5.15 -20.82
C THR A 123 -1.91 -4.33 -20.77
N PRO A 124 -2.75 -4.41 -21.82
CA PRO A 124 -4.06 -3.78 -21.80
C PRO A 124 -4.97 -4.47 -20.77
N PHE A 125 -5.85 -3.70 -20.12
CA PHE A 125 -6.80 -4.22 -19.12
C PHE A 125 -7.83 -5.20 -19.72
N GLN A 126 -8.11 -5.08 -21.02
CA GLN A 126 -8.90 -6.05 -21.78
C GLN A 126 -8.09 -6.50 -23.00
N PRO A 127 -7.95 -7.81 -23.27
CA PRO A 127 -7.42 -8.26 -24.54
C PRO A 127 -8.38 -7.81 -25.64
N GLU A 128 -7.87 -7.18 -26.70
CA GLU A 128 -8.70 -6.83 -27.86
C GLU A 128 -9.31 -8.09 -28.45
N SER A 129 -10.60 -8.32 -28.19
CA SER A 129 -11.40 -9.34 -28.86
C SER A 129 -11.57 -8.90 -30.31
N THR A 130 -10.77 -9.49 -31.20
CA THR A 130 -11.03 -9.72 -32.63
C THR A 130 -12.05 -8.79 -33.31
N LEU A 131 -11.59 -7.69 -33.91
CA LEU A 131 -12.21 -7.18 -35.14
C LEU A 131 -11.40 -7.72 -36.32
N SER A 132 -11.91 -8.80 -36.91
CA SER A 132 -11.45 -9.30 -38.21
C SER A 132 -11.59 -8.20 -39.26
N GLY A 133 -10.50 -7.77 -39.89
CA GLY A 133 -10.61 -6.83 -41.00
C GLY A 133 -9.33 -6.29 -41.63
N THR A 134 -8.16 -6.44 -41.01
CA THR A 134 -6.93 -5.81 -41.55
C THR A 134 -5.89 -6.86 -41.98
N PRO A 135 -5.30 -6.73 -43.20
CA PRO A 135 -4.33 -7.70 -43.71
C PRO A 135 -3.08 -7.80 -42.82
N GLU A 136 -2.53 -9.01 -42.72
CA GLU A 136 -1.40 -9.37 -41.86
C GLU A 136 -0.09 -8.62 -42.14
N SER A 137 0.01 -7.90 -43.26
CA SER A 137 1.21 -7.17 -43.68
C SER A 137 1.51 -5.89 -42.88
N MET A 138 0.64 -5.48 -41.95
CA MET A 138 0.80 -4.23 -41.18
C MET A 138 0.87 -4.44 -39.67
N ARG A 139 0.99 -5.69 -39.19
CA ARG A 139 1.23 -5.96 -37.76
C ARG A 139 2.69 -5.60 -37.43
N SER A 140 2.88 -4.49 -36.73
CA SER A 140 4.12 -4.25 -35.98
C SER A 140 4.35 -5.42 -35.02
N SER A 141 5.61 -5.86 -34.89
CA SER A 141 6.10 -6.99 -34.09
C SER A 141 5.85 -6.90 -32.58
N ALA A 142 5.07 -5.93 -32.11
CA ALA A 142 4.77 -5.78 -30.69
C ALA A 142 3.76 -6.86 -30.27
N SER A 143 4.25 -7.88 -29.61
CA SER A 143 3.42 -8.85 -28.89
C SER A 143 2.53 -8.11 -27.88
N SER A 144 1.26 -8.50 -27.82
CA SER A 144 0.29 -8.00 -26.83
C SER A 144 0.53 -8.59 -25.44
N SER A 145 1.42 -9.58 -25.32
CA SER A 145 1.85 -10.20 -24.07
C SER A 145 2.99 -9.43 -23.43
N ALA A 146 3.08 -9.48 -22.09
CA ALA A 146 4.25 -8.97 -21.38
C ALA A 146 5.49 -9.78 -21.77
N ASP A 147 6.62 -9.09 -21.94
CA ASP A 147 7.93 -9.67 -22.26
C ASP A 147 8.96 -9.25 -21.18
N PRO A 148 9.07 -10.03 -20.09
CA PRO A 148 9.94 -9.68 -18.97
C PRO A 148 11.44 -9.74 -19.32
N ASP A 149 11.86 -10.61 -20.23
CA ASP A 149 13.27 -10.78 -20.60
C ASP A 149 13.78 -9.57 -21.39
N THR A 150 12.99 -9.09 -22.35
CA THR A 150 13.28 -7.86 -23.09
C THR A 150 13.17 -6.64 -22.18
N ALA A 151 12.17 -6.60 -21.29
CA ALA A 151 12.00 -5.54 -20.31
C ALA A 151 13.24 -5.37 -19.42
N GLN A 152 13.79 -6.48 -18.91
CA GLN A 152 14.97 -6.49 -18.08
C GLN A 152 16.22 -5.97 -18.82
N THR A 153 16.33 -6.25 -20.12
CA THR A 153 17.44 -5.80 -20.96
C THR A 153 17.42 -4.27 -21.14
N TYR A 154 16.27 -3.69 -21.46
CA TYR A 154 16.09 -2.24 -21.51
C TYR A 154 16.35 -1.58 -20.14
N TYR A 155 15.87 -2.20 -19.06
CA TYR A 155 16.08 -1.70 -17.70
C TYR A 155 17.56 -1.66 -17.31
N PHE A 156 18.33 -2.72 -17.59
CA PHE A 156 19.76 -2.72 -17.33
C PHE A 156 20.49 -1.63 -18.12
N ALA A 157 20.09 -1.39 -19.38
CA ALA A 157 20.66 -0.31 -20.19
C ALA A 157 20.34 1.08 -19.62
N ALA A 158 19.12 1.28 -19.09
CA ALA A 158 18.73 2.51 -18.40
C ALA A 158 19.51 2.69 -17.08
N LYS A 159 19.57 1.65 -16.24
CA LYS A 159 20.25 1.67 -14.93
C LYS A 159 21.74 2.04 -15.02
N LYS A 160 22.43 1.58 -16.08
CA LYS A 160 23.83 1.98 -16.34
C LYS A 160 24.00 3.48 -16.60
N ARG A 161 22.99 4.13 -17.20
CA ARG A 161 23.00 5.58 -17.50
C ARG A 161 22.52 6.40 -16.31
N LEU A 162 21.60 5.86 -15.52
CA LEU A 162 21.08 6.50 -14.30
C LEU A 162 22.20 6.90 -13.34
N GLY A 163 23.22 6.05 -13.17
CA GLY A 163 24.37 6.31 -12.31
C GLY A 163 25.28 7.46 -12.78
N LEU A 164 25.06 7.99 -13.98
CA LEU A 164 25.85 9.09 -14.56
C LEU A 164 25.12 10.44 -14.49
N LEU A 165 23.88 10.47 -14.00
CA LEU A 165 23.06 11.69 -14.00
C LEU A 165 23.34 12.55 -12.78
N GLU A 166 23.47 13.86 -13.01
CA GLU A 166 23.50 14.88 -11.96
C GLU A 166 22.07 15.17 -11.43
N SER A 167 22.00 15.77 -10.24
CA SER A 167 20.75 16.19 -9.61
C SER A 167 19.95 17.13 -10.50
N SER A 168 18.83 16.62 -11.01
CA SER A 168 17.97 17.31 -11.97
C SER A 168 16.55 16.73 -11.94
N LEU A 169 15.58 17.47 -12.47
CA LEU A 169 14.22 16.96 -12.66
C LEU A 169 14.22 15.66 -13.49
N LEU A 170 15.07 15.61 -14.52
CA LEU A 170 15.22 14.44 -15.38
C LEU A 170 15.75 13.22 -14.60
N GLN A 171 16.69 13.40 -13.69
CA GLN A 171 17.15 12.33 -12.81
C GLN A 171 16.01 11.83 -11.91
N VAL A 172 15.21 12.74 -11.33
CA VAL A 172 14.06 12.36 -10.49
C VAL A 172 13.01 11.58 -11.30
N GLN A 173 12.73 11.99 -12.53
CA GLN A 173 11.82 11.29 -13.44
C GLN A 173 12.34 9.88 -13.77
N CYS A 174 13.63 9.74 -14.08
CA CYS A 174 14.26 8.43 -14.32
C CYS A 174 14.21 7.55 -13.06
N LEU A 175 14.52 8.10 -11.89
CA LEU A 175 14.44 7.38 -10.60
C LEU A 175 13.02 6.90 -10.31
N PHE A 176 12.02 7.76 -10.52
CA PHE A 176 10.61 7.41 -10.36
C PHE A 176 10.23 6.22 -11.23
N PHE A 177 10.53 6.26 -12.53
CA PHE A 177 10.18 5.16 -13.44
C PHE A 177 11.00 3.87 -13.20
N CYS A 178 12.25 3.98 -12.74
CA CYS A 178 12.99 2.82 -12.25
C CYS A 178 12.30 2.19 -11.04
N GLY A 179 11.77 3.01 -10.12
CA GLY A 179 10.96 2.55 -9.00
C GLY A 179 9.67 1.84 -9.47
N VAL A 180 8.97 2.40 -10.47
CA VAL A 180 7.79 1.76 -11.06
C VAL A 180 8.15 0.41 -11.71
N PHE A 181 9.29 0.33 -12.39
CA PHE A 181 9.74 -0.90 -13.03
C PHE A 181 10.06 -2.00 -12.01
N GLU A 182 10.84 -1.66 -10.99
CA GLU A 182 11.14 -2.57 -9.88
C GLU A 182 9.85 -2.98 -9.17
N MET A 183 8.90 -2.06 -8.98
CA MET A 183 7.58 -2.40 -8.44
C MET A 183 6.89 -3.44 -9.34
N CYS A 184 6.84 -3.24 -10.66
CA CYS A 184 6.22 -4.16 -11.63
C CYS A 184 6.81 -5.58 -11.58
N LEU A 185 8.11 -5.73 -11.36
CA LEU A 185 8.76 -7.04 -11.21
C LEU A 185 8.42 -7.74 -9.89
N HIS A 186 8.06 -6.97 -8.87
CA HIS A 186 7.78 -7.47 -7.53
C HIS A 186 6.28 -7.42 -7.18
N ILE A 187 5.40 -7.09 -8.14
CA ILE A 187 3.95 -7.14 -7.93
C ILE A 187 3.60 -8.60 -7.60
N PRO A 188 2.92 -8.87 -6.47
CA PRO A 188 2.43 -10.19 -6.14
C PRO A 188 1.57 -10.75 -7.27
N SER A 189 1.49 -12.07 -7.38
CA SER A 189 0.35 -12.70 -8.05
C SER A 189 -0.95 -12.13 -7.48
N GLN A 190 -2.05 -12.18 -8.26
CA GLN A 190 -3.37 -11.74 -7.79
C GLN A 190 -3.57 -12.18 -6.33
N ILE A 191 -3.84 -11.21 -5.44
CA ILE A 191 -3.97 -11.48 -4.01
C ILE A 191 -5.04 -12.55 -3.84
N ASN A 192 -4.62 -13.78 -3.56
CA ASN A 192 -5.53 -14.85 -3.28
C ASN A 192 -6.01 -14.69 -1.84
N TRP A 193 -7.19 -14.09 -1.69
CA TRP A 193 -7.83 -13.84 -0.40
C TRP A 193 -8.09 -15.10 0.43
N GLN A 194 -8.03 -16.28 -0.21
CA GLN A 194 -8.30 -17.57 0.40
C GLN A 194 -7.01 -18.27 0.86
N ASN A 195 -5.85 -17.92 0.28
CA ASN A 195 -4.59 -18.60 0.57
C ASN A 195 -3.52 -17.58 0.98
N ARG A 196 -3.36 -17.42 2.28
CA ARG A 196 -2.42 -16.50 2.89
C ARG A 196 -1.03 -17.13 2.95
N GLU A 197 -0.37 -17.20 1.81
CA GLU A 197 1.02 -17.64 1.77
C GLU A 197 1.92 -16.48 2.19
N ARG A 198 2.72 -16.71 3.25
CA ARG A 198 3.75 -15.78 3.67
C ARG A 198 4.80 -15.70 2.57
N SER A 199 4.83 -14.57 1.87
CA SER A 199 5.88 -14.30 0.90
C SER A 199 7.12 -13.75 1.60
N GLY A 200 8.31 -14.23 1.21
CA GLY A 200 9.59 -13.62 1.58
C GLY A 200 9.83 -12.27 0.87
N ASN A 201 8.94 -11.87 -0.04
CA ASN A 201 9.00 -10.59 -0.74
C ASN A 201 8.31 -9.49 0.09
N GLU A 202 9.09 -8.46 0.43
CA GLU A 202 8.63 -7.33 1.26
C GLU A 202 7.48 -6.54 0.63
N LEU A 203 7.50 -6.33 -0.69
CA LEU A 203 6.40 -5.64 -1.40
C LEU A 203 5.11 -6.46 -1.34
N VAL A 204 5.23 -7.78 -1.45
CA VAL A 204 4.07 -8.68 -1.33
C VAL A 204 3.47 -8.63 0.06
N HIS A 205 4.32 -8.72 1.07
CA HIS A 205 3.89 -8.56 2.45
C HIS A 205 3.18 -7.21 2.67
N TYR A 206 3.74 -6.11 2.14
CA TYR A 206 3.15 -4.79 2.28
C TYR A 206 1.79 -4.66 1.60
N ILE A 207 1.66 -5.13 0.36
CA ILE A 207 0.41 -5.09 -0.39
C ILE A 207 -0.67 -5.96 0.27
N GLN A 208 -0.32 -7.16 0.74
CA GLN A 208 -1.23 -8.04 1.48
C GLN A 208 -1.74 -7.37 2.76
N ASN A 209 -0.85 -6.80 3.57
CA ASN A 209 -1.24 -6.07 4.80
C ASN A 209 -2.17 -4.89 4.51
N ARG A 210 -1.89 -4.12 3.43
CA ARG A 210 -2.75 -3.00 3.03
C ARG A 210 -4.13 -3.48 2.60
N ALA A 211 -4.16 -4.54 1.80
CA ALA A 211 -5.38 -5.17 1.33
C ALA A 211 -6.24 -5.72 2.50
N GLU A 212 -5.63 -6.39 3.47
CA GLU A 212 -6.28 -6.87 4.70
C GLU A 212 -6.76 -5.70 5.58
N SER A 213 -5.98 -4.63 5.69
CA SER A 213 -6.38 -3.42 6.41
C SER A 213 -7.62 -2.76 5.79
N CYS A 214 -7.67 -2.65 4.45
CA CYS A 214 -8.86 -2.15 3.76
C CYS A 214 -10.09 -3.01 4.04
N ARG A 215 -9.93 -4.34 4.09
CA ARG A 215 -11.03 -5.24 4.44
C ARG A 215 -11.48 -5.01 5.88
N GLU A 216 -10.56 -4.87 6.83
CA GLU A 216 -10.90 -4.54 8.22
C GLU A 216 -11.71 -3.24 8.29
N TRP A 217 -11.27 -2.18 7.59
CA TRP A 217 -12.00 -0.90 7.54
C TRP A 217 -13.42 -1.02 6.98
N ILE A 218 -13.61 -1.78 5.91
CA ILE A 218 -14.94 -2.01 5.33
C ILE A 218 -15.87 -2.73 6.32
N HIS A 219 -15.33 -3.60 7.18
CA HIS A 219 -16.13 -4.36 8.13
C HIS A 219 -16.33 -3.66 9.48
N ARG A 220 -15.53 -2.64 9.80
CA ARG A 220 -15.54 -1.94 11.09
C ARG A 220 -16.90 -1.35 11.49
N PRO A 221 -17.68 -0.71 10.59
CA PRO A 221 -19.00 -0.18 10.96
C PRO A 221 -19.96 -1.25 11.50
N PHE A 222 -19.78 -2.50 11.09
CA PHE A 222 -20.60 -3.61 11.58
C PHE A 222 -20.28 -3.99 13.03
N VAL A 223 -19.03 -3.82 13.48
CA VAL A 223 -18.66 -3.97 14.90
C VAL A 223 -19.38 -2.93 15.75
N TYR A 224 -19.36 -1.67 15.31
CA TYR A 224 -20.12 -0.61 15.97
C TYR A 224 -21.61 -0.97 16.06
N TYR A 225 -22.22 -1.34 14.92
CA TYR A 225 -23.64 -1.69 14.86
C TYR A 225 -24.00 -2.79 15.86
N VAL A 226 -23.30 -3.92 15.83
CA VAL A 226 -23.60 -5.07 16.68
C VAL A 226 -23.33 -4.78 18.16
N ALA A 227 -22.31 -3.96 18.47
CA ALA A 227 -21.99 -3.58 19.85
C ALA A 227 -23.06 -2.67 20.49
N HIS A 228 -23.76 -1.86 19.70
CA HIS A 228 -24.62 -0.77 20.23
C HIS A 228 -26.12 -0.94 19.99
N GLN A 229 -26.56 -1.74 19.01
CA GLN A 229 -28.01 -1.89 18.73
C GLN A 229 -28.75 -2.67 19.83
N PRO A 230 -30.08 -2.65 19.91
CA PRO A 230 -30.83 -3.55 20.79
C PRO A 230 -30.58 -5.04 20.45
N PRO A 231 -30.54 -5.97 21.44
CA PRO A 231 -30.30 -7.39 21.19
C PRO A 231 -31.34 -8.06 20.27
N ASP A 232 -32.55 -7.51 20.24
CA ASP A 232 -33.69 -7.92 19.44
C ASP A 232 -33.74 -7.28 18.05
N ASP A 233 -32.72 -6.49 17.67
CA ASP A 233 -32.63 -5.89 16.34
C ASP A 233 -32.61 -6.98 15.25
N PRO A 234 -33.55 -6.92 14.27
CA PRO A 234 -33.75 -7.98 13.30
C PRO A 234 -32.60 -8.14 12.30
N TRP A 235 -31.68 -7.16 12.21
CA TRP A 235 -30.56 -7.18 11.29
C TRP A 235 -29.29 -7.77 11.90
N ILE A 236 -29.21 -7.88 13.23
CA ILE A 236 -28.06 -8.48 13.92
C ILE A 236 -27.67 -9.84 13.32
N PRO A 237 -28.57 -10.80 13.05
CA PRO A 237 -28.19 -12.08 12.46
C PRO A 237 -27.46 -11.96 11.11
N ARG A 238 -27.79 -10.94 10.30
CA ARG A 238 -27.15 -10.67 9.00
C ARG A 238 -25.84 -9.88 9.13
N VAL A 239 -25.77 -8.97 10.10
CA VAL A 239 -24.60 -8.07 10.28
C VAL A 239 -23.50 -8.75 11.10
N LYS A 240 -23.86 -9.62 12.04
CA LYS A 240 -22.93 -10.27 12.98
C LYS A 240 -21.79 -11.03 12.31
N PRO A 241 -21.97 -11.79 11.22
CA PRO A 241 -20.85 -12.44 10.52
C PRO A 241 -19.84 -11.44 9.93
N LEU A 242 -20.31 -10.28 9.44
CA LEU A 242 -19.45 -9.23 8.90
C LEU A 242 -18.65 -8.56 10.02
N ALA A 243 -19.31 -8.28 11.13
CA ALA A 243 -18.67 -7.75 12.33
C ALA A 243 -17.63 -8.73 12.90
N GLN A 244 -17.95 -10.04 12.91
CA GLN A 244 -17.01 -11.08 13.31
C GLN A 244 -15.77 -11.09 12.42
N LYS A 245 -15.94 -10.95 11.10
CA LYS A 245 -14.82 -10.89 10.16
C LYS A 245 -13.88 -9.72 10.44
N CYS A 246 -14.41 -8.58 10.89
CA CYS A 246 -13.59 -7.44 11.33
C CYS A 246 -12.70 -7.81 12.53
N LEU A 247 -13.25 -8.51 13.52
CA LEU A 247 -12.50 -8.92 14.72
C LEU A 247 -11.43 -9.95 14.39
N ASP A 248 -11.75 -10.92 13.53
CA ASP A 248 -10.79 -11.94 13.08
C ASP A 248 -9.59 -11.27 12.38
N LEU A 249 -9.85 -10.35 11.44
CA LEU A 249 -8.81 -9.57 10.76
C LEU A 249 -8.02 -8.67 11.72
N SER A 250 -8.69 -8.08 12.70
CA SER A 250 -8.05 -7.21 13.70
C SER A 250 -7.06 -7.98 14.56
N VAL A 251 -7.44 -9.16 15.04
CA VAL A 251 -6.58 -10.04 15.85
C VAL A 251 -5.42 -10.58 15.01
N GLU A 252 -5.68 -11.01 13.78
CA GLU A 252 -4.64 -11.49 12.87
C GLU A 252 -3.57 -10.41 12.60
N LEU A 253 -3.99 -9.21 12.18
CA LEU A 253 -3.08 -8.10 11.90
C LEU A 253 -2.30 -7.63 13.13
N LEU A 254 -2.85 -7.78 14.33
CA LEU A 254 -2.17 -7.46 15.58
C LEU A 254 -1.08 -8.48 15.93
N LEU A 255 -1.35 -9.77 15.74
CA LEU A 255 -0.40 -10.85 16.03
C LEU A 255 0.80 -10.87 15.07
N GLU A 256 0.67 -10.20 13.93
CA GLU A 256 1.68 -10.15 12.89
C GLU A 256 2.42 -8.83 12.82
N ALA A 257 1.95 -7.83 13.55
CA ALA A 257 2.66 -6.58 13.69
C ALA A 257 4.05 -6.84 14.27
N ASN A 258 5.08 -6.46 13.51
CA ASN A 258 6.47 -6.48 13.96
C ASN A 258 6.98 -5.04 14.10
N PRO A 259 6.86 -4.43 15.29
CA PRO A 259 7.28 -3.06 15.55
C PRO A 259 8.78 -2.98 15.89
N HIS A 260 9.61 -3.97 15.54
CA HIS A 260 11.05 -3.90 15.82
C HIS A 260 11.80 -2.93 14.91
N HIS A 261 11.28 -2.63 13.72
CA HIS A 261 11.97 -1.81 12.72
C HIS A 261 11.34 -0.41 12.60
N ARG A 262 12.16 0.63 12.67
CA ARG A 262 11.75 2.01 12.39
C ARG A 262 11.69 2.23 10.87
N HIS A 263 10.57 2.75 10.40
CA HIS A 263 10.37 3.23 9.04
C HIS A 263 9.29 4.32 9.02
N HIS A 264 9.13 5.02 7.90
CA HIS A 264 8.17 6.12 7.75
C HIS A 264 6.70 5.74 8.04
N GLY A 265 6.38 4.44 8.04
CA GLY A 265 5.04 3.91 8.33
C GLY A 265 4.83 3.48 9.79
N THR A 266 5.88 3.42 10.61
CA THR A 266 5.84 2.87 11.97
C THR A 266 4.80 3.57 12.85
N TRP A 267 4.73 4.90 12.78
CA TRP A 267 3.77 5.69 13.55
C TRP A 267 2.31 5.34 13.18
N PHE A 268 2.00 5.22 11.88
CA PHE A 268 0.68 4.81 11.41
C PHE A 268 0.35 3.38 11.85
N MET A 269 1.33 2.48 11.88
CA MET A 269 1.15 1.10 12.32
C MET A 269 0.81 1.01 13.82
N ALA A 270 1.50 1.78 14.67
CA ALA A 270 1.23 1.82 16.11
C ALA A 270 -0.20 2.29 16.40
N ARG A 271 -0.66 3.33 15.69
CA ARG A 271 -2.04 3.83 15.81
C ARG A 271 -3.08 2.87 15.24
N ALA A 272 -2.77 2.17 14.16
CA ALA A 272 -3.62 1.11 13.64
C ALA A 272 -3.73 -0.07 14.62
N ALA A 273 -2.65 -0.41 15.34
CA ALA A 273 -2.67 -1.41 16.39
C ALA A 273 -3.59 -1.00 17.55
N MET A 274 -3.51 0.27 17.99
CA MET A 274 -4.45 0.81 18.98
C MET A 274 -5.91 0.68 18.51
N ALA A 275 -6.22 1.11 17.28
CA ALA A 275 -7.57 1.04 16.75
C ALA A 275 -8.11 -0.40 16.76
N ARG A 276 -7.30 -1.38 16.35
CA ARG A 276 -7.68 -2.80 16.37
C ARG A 276 -7.89 -3.33 17.78
N ALA A 277 -7.03 -2.95 18.73
CA ALA A 277 -7.21 -3.32 20.14
C ALA A 277 -8.52 -2.77 20.72
N LEU A 278 -8.87 -1.52 20.39
CA LEU A 278 -10.14 -0.92 20.80
C LEU A 278 -11.34 -1.67 20.22
N LEU A 279 -11.29 -2.15 18.97
CA LEU A 279 -12.37 -2.98 18.42
C LEU A 279 -12.53 -4.29 19.19
N VAL A 280 -11.41 -4.93 19.56
CA VAL A 280 -11.43 -6.16 20.38
C VAL A 280 -12.00 -5.87 21.77
N LEU A 281 -11.59 -4.77 22.42
CA LEU A 281 -12.09 -4.37 23.74
C LEU A 281 -13.59 -4.00 23.71
N ALA A 282 -14.06 -3.35 22.65
CA ALA A 282 -15.49 -3.09 22.44
C ALA A 282 -16.26 -4.40 22.32
N ALA A 283 -15.73 -5.38 21.58
CA ALA A 283 -16.33 -6.69 21.44
C ALA A 283 -16.40 -7.44 22.79
N VAL A 284 -15.32 -7.43 23.57
CA VAL A 284 -15.26 -7.99 24.94
C VAL A 284 -16.33 -7.35 25.82
N LYS A 285 -16.31 -6.01 25.92
CA LYS A 285 -17.21 -5.25 26.79
C LYS A 285 -18.68 -5.43 26.42
N SER A 286 -19.00 -5.56 25.12
CA SER A 286 -20.37 -5.77 24.68
C SER A 286 -20.93 -7.14 25.09
N GLY A 287 -20.07 -8.16 25.22
CA GLY A 287 -20.49 -9.55 25.44
C GLY A 287 -21.23 -10.18 24.25
N ARG A 288 -21.24 -9.55 23.07
CA ARG A 288 -22.08 -9.95 21.92
C ARG A 288 -21.37 -10.78 20.86
N PHE A 289 -20.06 -10.90 20.96
CA PHE A 289 -19.22 -11.51 19.94
C PHE A 289 -18.59 -12.82 20.44
N ARG A 290 -18.25 -13.68 19.48
CA ARG A 290 -17.29 -14.75 19.73
C ARG A 290 -15.91 -14.13 19.57
N LEU A 291 -15.11 -14.12 20.64
CA LEU A 291 -13.77 -13.55 20.56
C LEU A 291 -12.85 -14.48 19.75
N PRO A 292 -12.05 -13.95 18.79
CA PRO A 292 -11.09 -14.76 18.05
C PRO A 292 -10.03 -15.38 18.98
N ASP A 293 -9.42 -16.50 18.56
CA ASP A 293 -8.36 -17.12 19.35
C ASP A 293 -7.18 -16.16 19.55
N ARG A 294 -6.53 -16.22 20.71
CA ARG A 294 -5.37 -15.38 21.07
C ARG A 294 -5.65 -13.87 21.08
N TRP A 295 -6.92 -13.44 21.14
CA TRP A 295 -7.27 -12.02 21.21
C TRP A 295 -6.58 -11.26 22.35
N ARG A 296 -6.34 -11.90 23.51
CA ARG A 296 -5.60 -11.29 24.63
C ARG A 296 -4.17 -10.94 24.24
N GLN A 297 -3.47 -11.92 23.68
CA GLN A 297 -2.11 -11.74 23.16
C GLN A 297 -2.09 -10.64 22.09
N ALA A 298 -3.11 -10.56 21.24
CA ALA A 298 -3.21 -9.50 20.22
C ALA A 298 -3.34 -8.10 20.84
N VAL A 299 -4.14 -7.96 21.92
CA VAL A 299 -4.24 -6.70 22.68
C VAL A 299 -2.90 -6.37 23.35
N ASP A 300 -2.21 -7.36 23.93
CA ASP A 300 -0.87 -7.18 24.50
C ASP A 300 0.14 -6.71 23.44
N SER A 301 0.08 -7.27 22.22
CA SER A 301 0.89 -6.85 21.09
C SER A 301 0.64 -5.40 20.70
N ALA A 302 -0.61 -4.91 20.80
CA ALA A 302 -0.94 -3.50 20.54
C ALA A 302 -0.33 -2.57 21.59
N THR A 303 -0.44 -2.93 22.88
CA THR A 303 0.18 -2.19 23.99
C THR A 303 1.69 -2.11 23.80
N TRP A 304 2.32 -3.24 23.50
CA TRP A 304 3.75 -3.29 23.24
C TRP A 304 4.16 -2.47 22.01
N ALA A 305 3.37 -2.47 20.93
CA ALA A 305 3.65 -1.67 19.74
C ALA A 305 3.62 -0.15 20.02
N LEU A 306 2.73 0.32 20.91
CA LEU A 306 2.71 1.72 21.34
C LEU A 306 3.89 2.05 22.27
N GLN A 307 4.13 1.22 23.28
CA GLN A 307 5.23 1.38 24.24
C GLN A 307 6.60 1.36 23.57
N ARG A 308 6.78 0.57 22.50
CA ARG A 308 8.06 0.48 21.80
C ARG A 308 8.57 1.82 21.28
N TRP A 309 7.65 2.73 20.94
CA TRP A 309 7.93 4.02 20.29
C TRP A 309 7.53 5.24 21.13
N TYR A 310 7.02 5.04 22.35
CA TYR A 310 6.58 6.09 23.30
C TYR A 310 7.64 7.16 23.69
N GLY A 311 8.92 6.87 23.44
CA GLY A 311 10.06 7.73 23.75
C GLY A 311 10.41 8.64 22.57
N GLU A 312 10.00 8.26 21.37
CA GLU A 312 10.21 8.98 20.12
C GLU A 312 8.97 9.76 19.69
N ALA A 313 7.79 9.42 20.25
CA ALA A 313 6.51 10.01 19.90
C ALA A 313 5.63 10.17 21.15
N PRO A 314 5.51 11.40 21.70
CA PRO A 314 4.73 11.66 22.91
C PRO A 314 3.23 11.32 22.77
N ASP A 315 2.67 11.44 21.56
CA ASP A 315 1.29 11.05 21.25
C ASP A 315 1.08 9.53 21.46
N LEU A 316 2.06 8.72 21.07
CA LEU A 316 2.02 7.26 21.28
C LEU A 316 2.15 6.89 22.76
N ARG A 317 2.87 7.69 23.55
CA ARG A 317 2.91 7.52 25.02
C ARG A 317 1.53 7.72 25.64
N ARG A 318 0.85 8.81 25.25
CA ARG A 318 -0.51 9.09 25.73
C ARG A 318 -1.49 8.01 25.27
N ALA A 319 -1.39 7.57 24.02
CA ALA A 319 -2.17 6.46 23.49
C ALA A 319 -1.96 5.15 24.27
N ALA A 320 -0.71 4.82 24.63
CA ALA A 320 -0.38 3.65 25.44
C ALA A 320 -1.06 3.72 26.82
N SER A 321 -0.92 4.85 27.53
CA SER A 321 -1.54 5.02 28.84
C SER A 321 -3.07 4.93 28.80
N VAL A 322 -3.70 5.47 27.76
CA VAL A 322 -5.17 5.33 27.57
C VAL A 322 -5.55 3.87 27.34
N LEU A 323 -4.81 3.15 26.49
CA LEU A 323 -5.08 1.74 26.20
C LEU A 323 -4.90 0.87 27.46
N GLU A 324 -3.82 1.06 28.23
CA GLU A 324 -3.55 0.33 29.47
C GLU A 324 -4.65 0.54 30.52
N ASN A 325 -5.06 1.79 30.73
CA ASN A 325 -6.15 2.11 31.66
C ASN A 325 -7.47 1.47 31.22
N LEU A 326 -7.74 1.42 29.92
CA LEU A 326 -8.94 0.80 29.38
C LEU A 326 -8.90 -0.73 29.51
N VAL A 327 -7.75 -1.34 29.24
CA VAL A 327 -7.52 -2.78 29.44
C VAL A 327 -7.77 -3.17 30.89
N GLY A 328 -7.21 -2.44 31.86
CA GLY A 328 -7.40 -2.71 33.29
C GLY A 328 -8.83 -2.51 33.80
N GLN A 329 -9.68 -1.79 33.06
CA GLN A 329 -11.09 -1.61 33.39
C GLN A 329 -12.02 -2.66 32.74
N ILE A 330 -11.60 -3.29 31.64
CA ILE A 330 -12.44 -4.23 30.86
C ILE A 330 -12.05 -5.69 31.12
N LEU A 331 -10.77 -5.99 31.35
CA LEU A 331 -10.23 -7.34 31.50
C LEU A 331 -10.05 -7.77 32.95
#